data_AF-A0ABD2ASZ2-F1
#
_entry.id   AF-A0ABD2ASZ2-F1
#
_cell.length_a   1.000
_cell.length_b   1.000
_cell.length_c   1.000
_cell.angle_alpha   90.00
_cell.angle_beta   90.00
_cell.angle_gamma   90.00
#
_symmetry.space_group_name_H-M   'P 1'
#
loop_
_entity.id
_entity.type
_entity.pdbx_description
1 polymer ?
#
loop_
_entity_poly.entity_id
_entity_poly.type
_entity_poly.pdbx_seq_one_letter_code
_entity_poly.pdbx_strand_id
1 'polypeptide(L)'
;MGIYDFHKVMNRNKFAEIILRIIDFDKKNERNQRLQTDKFALVSELWNKFVENNQMCYRPGTANIVDEQLFPTKAKCKYTITFGIKFWIRYKK
;
A
#
# COMPACT_ATOMS: atom_id res chain seq x y z
N MET A 1 1.92 21.05 18.11
CA MET A 1 2.07 20.11 16.97
C MET A 1 3.16 20.67 16.08
N GLY A 2 4.40 20.20 16.23
CA GLY A 2 5.53 20.76 15.48
C GLY A 2 5.40 20.42 14.00
N ILE A 3 5.38 21.43 13.14
CA ILE A 3 5.45 21.23 11.70
C ILE A 3 6.84 20.63 11.42
N TYR A 4 6.89 19.35 11.09
CA TYR A 4 8.14 18.70 10.71
C TYR A 4 8.70 19.43 9.49
N ASP A 5 9.85 20.06 9.67
CA ASP A 5 10.57 20.70 8.58
C ASP A 5 11.26 19.62 7.75
N PHE A 6 10.60 19.19 6.68
CA PHE A 6 11.08 18.18 5.75
C PHE A 6 12.47 18.52 5.17
N HIS A 7 12.82 19.81 5.09
CA HIS A 7 14.12 20.25 4.60
C HIS A 7 15.28 19.84 5.52
N LYS A 8 15.01 19.57 6.80
CA LYS A 8 16.01 19.08 7.76
C LYS A 8 16.30 17.59 7.64
N VAL A 9 15.36 16.81 7.09
CA VAL A 9 15.51 15.36 6.93
C VAL A 9 16.13 15.03 5.58
N MET A 10 15.62 15.64 4.50
CA MET A 10 16.10 15.33 3.16
C MET A 10 15.80 16.45 2.16
N ASN A 11 16.73 16.66 1.22
CA ASN A 11 16.49 17.55 0.09
C ASN A 11 15.32 17.02 -0.78
N ARG A 12 14.41 17.91 -1.19
CA ARG A 12 13.26 17.61 -2.05
C ARG A 12 13.62 16.81 -3.30
N ASN A 13 14.71 17.17 -3.97
CA ASN A 13 15.12 16.50 -5.21
C ASN A 13 15.59 15.07 -4.94
N LYS A 14 16.31 14.87 -3.83
CA LYS A 14 16.74 13.54 -3.37
C LYS A 14 15.55 12.67 -2.97
N PHE A 15 14.56 13.26 -2.31
CA PHE A 15 13.31 12.58 -1.96
C PHE A 15 12.52 12.15 -3.21
N ALA A 16 12.35 13.06 -4.17
CA ALA A 16 11.68 12.75 -5.43
C ALA A 16 12.41 11.65 -6.21
N GLU A 17 13.75 11.69 -6.23
CA GLU A 17 14.55 10.65 -6.88
C GLU A 17 14.35 9.28 -6.23
N ILE A 18 14.41 9.20 -4.90
CA ILE A 18 14.19 7.95 -4.17
C ILE A 18 12.80 7.39 -4.46
N ILE A 19 11.76 8.21 -4.33
CA ILE A 19 10.38 7.76 -4.57
C ILE A 19 10.17 7.29 -6.00
N LEU A 20 10.69 8.03 -6.99
CA LEU A 20 10.41 7.74 -8.40
C LEU A 20 11.28 6.63 -8.98
N ARG A 21 12.50 6.43 -8.49
CA ARG A 21 13.47 5.52 -9.11
C ARG A 21 13.82 4.29 -8.28
N ILE A 22 13.76 4.39 -6.96
CA ILE A 22 14.37 3.41 -6.06
C ILE A 22 13.32 2.52 -5.41
N ILE A 23 12.12 3.04 -5.15
CA ILE A 23 11.05 2.28 -4.52
C ILE A 23 10.31 1.46 -5.58
N ASP A 24 10.79 0.24 -5.80
CA ASP A 24 10.07 -0.83 -6.49
C ASP A 24 9.86 -1.97 -5.49
N PHE A 25 8.62 -2.44 -5.32
CA PHE A 25 8.27 -3.44 -4.31
C PHE A 25 8.25 -4.87 -4.85
N ASP A 26 8.72 -5.07 -6.08
CA ASP A 26 8.75 -6.36 -6.76
C ASP A 26 10.11 -6.68 -7.39
N LYS A 27 10.25 -7.93 -7.82
CA LYS A 27 11.39 -8.40 -8.59
C LYS A 27 11.09 -8.31 -10.07
N LYS A 28 11.73 -7.35 -10.76
CA LYS A 28 11.55 -7.10 -12.21
C LYS A 28 11.66 -8.37 -13.06
N ASN A 29 12.55 -9.30 -12.69
CA ASN A 29 12.79 -10.54 -13.44
C ASN A 29 11.60 -11.51 -13.41
N GLU A 30 10.82 -11.52 -12.33
CA GLU A 30 9.67 -12.43 -12.13
C GLU A 30 8.33 -11.75 -12.45
N ARG A 31 8.34 -10.42 -12.61
CA ARG A 31 7.16 -9.57 -12.80
C ARG A 31 6.21 -10.10 -13.87
N ASN A 32 6.73 -10.43 -15.05
CA ASN A 32 5.90 -10.84 -16.19
C ASN A 32 5.16 -12.17 -15.92
N GLN A 33 5.81 -13.11 -15.24
CA GLN A 33 5.18 -14.39 -14.89
C GLN A 33 4.15 -14.20 -13.79
N ARG A 34 4.48 -13.42 -12.75
CA ARG A 34 3.58 -13.15 -11.64
C ARG A 34 2.36 -12.34 -12.03
N LEU A 35 2.48 -11.38 -12.96
CA LEU A 35 1.32 -10.62 -13.43
C LEU A 35 0.28 -11.46 -14.18
N GLN A 36 0.65 -12.65 -14.68
CA GLN A 36 -0.31 -13.58 -15.28
C GLN A 36 -1.22 -14.21 -14.23
N THR A 37 -0.68 -14.52 -13.05
CA THR A 37 -1.38 -15.23 -11.98
C THR A 37 -1.96 -14.27 -10.93
N ASP A 38 -1.19 -13.25 -10.57
CA ASP A 38 -1.52 -12.23 -9.58
C ASP A 38 -1.47 -10.84 -10.22
N LYS A 39 -2.64 -10.25 -10.42
CA LYS A 39 -2.77 -8.91 -10.99
C LYS A 39 -2.19 -7.82 -10.05
N PHE A 40 -2.06 -8.11 -8.75
CA PHE A 40 -1.53 -7.24 -7.70
C PHE A 40 -0.06 -7.54 -7.36
N ALA A 41 0.63 -8.35 -8.20
CA ALA A 41 1.97 -8.86 -7.97
C ALA A 41 3.03 -7.79 -7.64
N LEU A 42 2.85 -6.56 -8.11
CA LEU A 42 3.81 -5.46 -7.90
C LEU A 42 3.98 -5.08 -6.42
N VAL A 43 2.97 -5.38 -5.59
CA VAL A 43 2.96 -5.01 -4.15
C VAL A 43 2.48 -6.16 -3.26
N SER A 44 2.09 -7.30 -3.85
CA SER A 44 1.49 -8.44 -3.15
C SER A 44 2.36 -8.97 -2.01
N GLU A 45 3.68 -9.03 -2.20
CA GLU A 45 4.58 -9.56 -1.18
C GLU A 45 4.62 -8.68 0.06
N LEU A 46 4.77 -7.36 -0.14
CA LEU A 46 4.73 -6.38 0.94
C LEU A 46 3.35 -6.38 1.60
N TRP A 47 2.29 -6.45 0.80
CA TRP A 47 0.92 -6.46 1.30
C TRP A 47 0.65 -7.68 2.20
N ASN A 48 1.07 -8.87 1.79
CA ASN A 48 0.89 -10.08 2.59
C ASN A 48 1.65 -10.00 3.91
N LYS A 49 2.91 -9.57 3.88
CA LYS A 49 3.71 -9.33 5.10
C LYS A 49 3.07 -8.28 6.01
N PHE A 50 2.52 -7.22 5.42
CA PHE A 50 1.79 -6.19 6.17
C PHE A 50 0.55 -6.79 6.85
N VAL A 51 -0.27 -7.57 6.14
CA VAL A 51 -1.46 -8.22 6.71
C VAL A 51 -1.07 -9.20 7.82
N GLU A 52 -0.07 -10.04 7.60
CA GLU A 52 0.46 -10.99 8.60
C GLU A 52 0.91 -10.26 9.87
N ASN A 53 1.70 -9.20 9.73
CA ASN A 53 2.15 -8.40 10.85
C ASN A 53 0.99 -7.79 11.63
N ASN A 54 -0.02 -7.25 10.94
CA ASN A 54 -1.20 -6.71 11.61
C ASN A 54 -1.97 -7.80 12.38
N GLN A 55 -2.11 -8.99 11.81
CA GLN A 55 -2.79 -10.12 12.46
C GLN A 55 -2.00 -10.63 13.68
N MET A 56 -0.67 -10.64 13.63
CA MET A 56 0.18 -11.03 14.76
C MET A 56 0.14 -10.01 15.90
N CYS A 57 0.17 -8.72 15.57
CA CYS A 57 0.17 -7.65 16.56
C CYS A 57 -1.20 -7.38 17.17
N TYR A 58 -2.28 -7.89 16.58
CA TYR A 58 -3.64 -7.57 16.98
C TYR A 58 -4.50 -8.80 17.26
N ARG A 59 -4.97 -8.92 18.51
CA ARG A 59 -5.96 -9.94 18.89
C ARG A 59 -7.38 -9.37 18.72
N PRO A 60 -8.19 -9.90 17.79
CA PRO A 60 -9.52 -9.37 17.57
C PRO A 60 -10.43 -9.63 18.78
N GLY A 61 -11.22 -8.62 19.16
CA GLY A 61 -12.30 -8.77 20.13
C GLY A 61 -13.51 -9.48 19.53
N THR A 62 -14.57 -9.67 20.33
CA THR A 62 -15.81 -10.35 19.90
C THR A 62 -16.60 -9.57 18.84
N ALA A 63 -16.59 -8.24 18.90
CA ALA A 63 -17.23 -7.40 17.90
C ALA A 63 -16.27 -7.03 16.77
N ASN A 64 -16.56 -7.49 15.56
CA ASN A 64 -15.80 -7.19 14.36
C ASN A 64 -16.74 -6.69 13.27
N ILE A 65 -16.38 -5.61 12.62
CA ILE A 65 -17.12 -5.05 11.49
C ILE A 65 -16.21 -5.10 10.28
N VAL A 66 -16.72 -5.59 9.16
CA VAL A 66 -16.04 -5.53 7.87
C VAL A 66 -16.73 -4.45 7.06
N ASP A 67 -15.97 -3.48 6.57
CA ASP A 67 -16.49 -2.38 5.78
C ASP A 67 -15.58 -2.08 4.59
N GLU A 68 -16.11 -1.33 3.61
CA GLU A 68 -15.39 -0.89 2.43
C GLU A 68 -14.67 0.44 2.71
N GLN A 69 -13.36 0.51 2.46
CA GLN A 69 -12.59 1.74 2.45
C GLN A 69 -12.06 2.06 1.06
N LEU A 70 -12.39 3.26 0.56
CA LEU A 70 -11.86 3.78 -0.69
C LEU A 70 -10.62 4.63 -0.43
N PHE A 71 -9.47 4.21 -0.95
CA PHE A 71 -8.26 5.04 -0.91
C PHE A 71 -8.22 5.92 -2.15
N PRO A 72 -8.17 7.26 -1.98
CA PRO A 72 -8.19 8.18 -3.11
C PRO A 72 -6.93 8.02 -3.95
N THR A 73 -7.10 7.87 -5.26
CA THR A 73 -6.00 7.87 -6.23
C THR A 73 -6.42 8.51 -7.53
N LYS A 74 -5.49 9.24 -8.15
CA LYS A 74 -5.63 9.74 -9.52
C LYS A 74 -4.91 8.84 -10.53
N ALA A 75 -4.24 7.79 -10.05
CA ALA A 75 -3.56 6.84 -10.93
C ALA A 75 -4.59 6.05 -11.74
N LYS A 76 -4.36 5.94 -13.04
CA LYS A 76 -5.13 5.04 -13.91
C LYS A 76 -4.58 3.63 -13.75
N CYS A 77 -5.27 2.78 -13.00
CA CYS A 77 -4.96 1.36 -12.93
C CYS A 77 -6.25 0.54 -13.11
N LYS A 78 -6.10 -0.76 -13.32
CA LYS A 78 -7.22 -1.71 -13.52
C LYS A 78 -8.17 -1.80 -12.31
N TYR A 79 -7.76 -1.24 -11.17
CA TYR A 79 -8.48 -1.29 -9.89
C TYR A 79 -9.12 0.03 -9.49
N THR A 80 -8.90 1.10 -10.26
CA THR A 80 -9.44 2.42 -9.94
C THR A 80 -10.94 2.42 -10.24
N ILE A 81 -11.75 2.59 -9.21
CA ILE A 81 -13.19 2.86 -9.30
C ILE A 81 -13.33 4.37 -9.11
N THR A 82 -13.79 5.06 -10.17
CA THR A 82 -13.89 6.53 -10.28
C THR A 82 -12.59 7.27 -9.94
N PHE A 83 -12.33 7.52 -8.65
CA PHE A 83 -11.18 8.27 -8.12
C PHE A 83 -10.47 7.56 -6.96
N GLY A 84 -10.62 6.25 -6.81
CA GLY A 84 -9.98 5.51 -5.73
C GLY A 84 -9.83 4.02 -5.99
N ILE A 85 -9.03 3.36 -5.15
CA ILE A 85 -8.93 1.90 -5.10
C ILE A 85 -9.72 1.44 -3.88
N LYS A 86 -10.64 0.50 -4.09
CA LYS A 86 -11.51 -0.02 -3.03
C LYS A 86 -10.84 -1.18 -2.31
N PHE A 87 -10.82 -1.13 -0.99
CA PHE A 87 -10.34 -2.18 -0.11
C PHE A 87 -11.43 -2.59 0.88
N TRP A 88 -11.43 -3.86 1.26
CA TRP A 88 -12.22 -4.35 2.37
C TRP A 88 -11.35 -4.36 3.61
N ILE A 89 -11.80 -3.70 4.67
CA ILE A 89 -11.04 -3.57 5.92
C ILE A 89 -11.92 -4.02 7.08
N ARG A 90 -11.28 -4.75 7.99
CA ARG A 90 -11.89 -5.15 9.26
C ARG A 90 -11.55 -4.12 10.32
N TYR A 91 -12.59 -3.55 10.92
CA TYR A 91 -12.48 -2.60 12.02
C TYR A 91 -12.95 -3.24 13.34
N LYS A 92 -12.44 -2.69 14.44
CA LYS A 92 -13.02 -2.84 15.76
C LYS A 92 -13.82 -1.58 16.09
N LYS A 93 -14.99 -1.77 16.69
CA LYS A 93 -15.76 -0.69 17.31
C LYS A 93 -15.28 -0.45 18.74
#